data_AF-A0A2D0IGE0-F1
#
_entry.id   AF-A0A2D0IGE0-F1
#
_cell.length_a   1.000
_cell.length_b   1.000
_cell.length_c   1.000
_cell.angle_alpha   90.00
_cell.angle_beta   90.00
_cell.angle_gamma   90.00
#
_symmetry.space_group_name_H-M   'P 1'
#
loop_
_entity.id
_entity.type
_entity.pdbx_description
1 polymer ?
#
loop_
_entity_poly.entity_id
_entity_poly.type
_entity_poly.pdbx_seq_one_letter_code
_entity_poly.pdbx_strand_id
1 'polypeptide(L)'
;MQHWNYRVIEFAADGDEPAWRELREVYYDDAGKPSAYGAVAMVAWGADEDPATPLSILERMREALGKPFLDARDFEAETRPTSETTGVSYTVIFQKDSESDDLVLPLPEILLREQDWRVGDRLKFEVISEGRCSLTNLSKEERESSGTTT
;
A
#
# COMPACT_ATOMS: atom_id res chain seq x y z
N MET A 1 -19.92 -7.96 -1.76
CA MET A 1 -19.93 -7.25 -3.06
C MET A 1 -18.96 -6.09 -2.87
N GLN A 2 -17.78 -6.14 -3.48
CA GLN A 2 -16.84 -5.03 -3.35
C GLN A 2 -17.42 -3.83 -4.10
N HIS A 3 -17.92 -2.86 -3.34
CA HIS A 3 -18.40 -1.61 -3.87
C HIS A 3 -17.26 -0.60 -3.75
N TRP A 4 -17.00 0.13 -4.83
CA TRP A 4 -16.03 1.21 -4.82
C TRP A 4 -16.74 2.54 -5.07
N ASN A 5 -16.13 3.62 -4.59
CA ASN A 5 -16.60 4.97 -4.85
C ASN A 5 -15.41 5.91 -5.09
N TYR A 6 -15.64 7.02 -5.80
CA TYR A 6 -14.62 8.06 -5.89
C TYR A 6 -14.52 8.79 -4.54
N ARG A 7 -13.29 9.02 -4.06
CA ARG A 7 -13.01 9.85 -2.89
C ARG A 7 -11.77 10.68 -3.14
N VAL A 8 -11.71 11.83 -2.47
CA VAL A 8 -10.49 12.62 -2.37
C VAL A 8 -9.65 12.07 -1.22
N ILE A 9 -8.39 11.77 -1.51
CA ILE A 9 -7.40 11.34 -0.52
C ILE A 9 -6.34 12.43 -0.37
N GLU A 10 -5.97 12.71 0.87
CA GLU A 10 -4.86 13.59 1.22
C GLU A 10 -3.57 12.78 1.38
N PHE A 11 -2.47 13.32 0.86
CA PHE A 11 -1.14 12.73 0.94
C PHE A 11 -0.15 13.73 1.53
N ALA A 12 0.78 13.26 2.35
CA ALA A 12 1.86 14.05 2.93
C ALA A 12 3.20 13.71 2.28
N ALA A 13 4.05 14.72 2.08
CA ALA A 13 5.47 14.54 1.72
C ALA A 13 6.28 14.83 2.98
N ASP A 14 6.82 13.78 3.61
CA ASP A 14 7.68 13.83 4.80
C ASP A 14 7.25 14.87 5.86
N GLY A 15 6.20 14.52 6.62
CA GLY A 15 5.61 15.32 7.69
C GLY A 15 4.16 14.88 7.98
N ASP A 16 3.55 15.44 9.04
CA ASP A 16 2.16 15.13 9.43
C ASP A 16 1.10 15.98 8.71
N GLU A 17 1.49 16.92 7.84
CA GLU A 17 0.56 17.81 7.13
C GLU A 17 0.31 17.35 5.68
N PRO A 18 -0.93 17.44 5.18
CA PRO A 18 -1.27 17.05 3.81
C PRO A 18 -0.63 18.01 2.80
N ALA A 19 0.30 17.48 2.00
CA ALA A 19 1.02 18.19 0.98
C ALA A 19 0.23 18.29 -0.35
N TRP A 20 -0.60 17.29 -0.69
CA TRP A 20 -1.48 17.35 -1.87
C TRP A 20 -2.73 16.47 -1.73
N ARG A 21 -3.66 16.61 -2.68
CA ARG A 21 -4.94 15.88 -2.74
C ARG A 21 -5.20 15.30 -4.11
N GLU A 22 -5.80 14.11 -4.16
CA GLU A 22 -6.13 13.44 -5.41
C GLU A 22 -7.46 12.70 -5.33
N LEU A 23 -8.17 12.61 -6.46
CA LEU A 23 -9.31 11.71 -6.62
C LEU A 23 -8.81 10.30 -6.91
N ARG A 24 -9.31 9.33 -6.14
CA ARG A 24 -8.96 7.91 -6.24
C ARG A 24 -10.23 7.06 -6.24
N GLU A 25 -10.16 5.90 -6.89
CA GLU A 25 -11.15 4.84 -6.68
C GLU A 25 -10.86 4.18 -5.33
N VAL A 26 -11.81 4.26 -4.40
CA VAL A 26 -11.69 3.71 -3.04
C VAL A 26 -12.60 2.51 -2.90
N TYR A 27 -12.02 1.40 -2.48
CA TYR A 27 -12.69 0.14 -2.21
C TYR A 27 -13.07 0.07 -0.73
N TYR A 28 -14.24 -0.52 -0.46
CA TYR A 28 -14.79 -0.68 0.88
C TYR A 28 -14.96 -2.16 1.20
N ASP A 29 -14.70 -2.52 2.45
CA ASP A 29 -15.01 -3.85 2.98
C ASP A 29 -16.53 -4.06 3.22
N ASP A 30 -16.91 -5.26 3.66
CA ASP A 30 -18.31 -5.58 3.92
C ASP A 30 -18.90 -4.81 5.14
N ALA A 31 -18.05 -4.18 5.97
CA ALA A 31 -18.47 -3.29 7.06
C ALA A 31 -18.60 -1.82 6.61
N GLY A 32 -18.27 -1.51 5.35
CA GLY A 32 -18.29 -0.16 4.80
C GLY A 32 -17.07 0.69 5.18
N LYS A 33 -15.99 0.08 5.67
CA LYS A 33 -14.72 0.76 5.95
C LYS A 33 -13.85 0.81 4.69
N PRO A 34 -13.17 1.95 4.38
CA PRO A 34 -12.17 1.99 3.32
C PRO A 34 -11.09 0.92 3.54
N SER A 35 -10.81 0.11 2.52
CA SER A 35 -9.85 -1.00 2.60
C SER A 35 -8.65 -0.82 1.68
N ALA A 36 -8.84 -0.18 0.53
CA ALA A 36 -7.77 0.10 -0.43
C ALA A 36 -8.16 1.27 -1.35
N TYR A 37 -7.18 1.80 -2.08
CA TYR A 37 -7.41 2.76 -3.15
C TYR A 37 -6.52 2.49 -4.37
N GLY A 38 -7.06 2.75 -5.56
CA GLY A 38 -6.38 2.53 -6.84
C GLY A 38 -5.46 3.67 -7.27
N ALA A 39 -5.10 3.71 -8.56
CA ALA A 39 -4.39 4.82 -9.17
C ALA A 39 -5.22 6.13 -9.16
N VAL A 40 -4.60 7.24 -9.58
CA VAL A 40 -5.31 8.51 -9.78
C VAL A 40 -6.49 8.27 -10.72
N ALA A 41 -7.68 8.70 -10.29
CA ALA A 41 -8.89 8.49 -11.06
C ALA A 41 -8.87 9.34 -12.35
N MET A 42 -9.15 8.69 -13.47
CA MET A 42 -9.21 9.31 -14.79
C MET A 42 -10.61 9.17 -15.38
N VAL A 43 -11.01 10.12 -16.22
CA VAL A 43 -12.22 9.96 -17.03
C VAL A 43 -11.84 9.17 -18.27
N ALA A 44 -12.20 7.88 -18.29
CA ALA A 44 -11.97 6.98 -19.40
C ALA A 44 -13.22 6.11 -19.61
N TRP A 45 -13.54 5.83 -20.87
CA TRP A 45 -14.68 5.00 -21.28
C TRP A 45 -14.37 4.35 -22.63
N GLY A 46 -15.03 3.23 -22.92
CA GLY A 46 -14.88 2.47 -24.16
C GLY A 46 -15.49 3.18 -25.37
N ALA A 47 -14.95 2.94 -26.56
CA ALA A 47 -15.47 3.51 -27.79
C ALA A 47 -16.89 2.99 -28.16
N ASP A 48 -17.27 1.85 -27.58
CA ASP A 48 -18.55 1.17 -27.72
C ASP A 48 -19.52 1.46 -26.56
N GLU A 49 -19.10 2.21 -25.55
CA GLU A 49 -19.95 2.59 -24.42
C GLU A 49 -20.88 3.77 -24.77
N ASP A 50 -21.93 3.94 -23.96
CA ASP A 50 -22.89 5.04 -24.12
C ASP A 50 -22.16 6.40 -24.08
N PRO A 51 -22.41 7.33 -25.03
CA PRO A 51 -21.81 8.67 -25.01
C PRO A 51 -22.07 9.49 -23.74
N ALA A 52 -23.06 9.16 -22.93
CA ALA A 52 -23.34 9.77 -21.64
C ALA A 52 -22.46 9.25 -20.48
N THR A 53 -21.73 8.15 -20.69
CA THR A 53 -20.80 7.55 -19.72
C THR A 53 -19.77 8.54 -19.15
N PRO A 54 -19.03 9.32 -19.96
CA PRO A 54 -18.09 10.31 -19.43
C PRO A 54 -18.74 11.34 -18.51
N LEU A 55 -19.95 11.79 -18.83
CA LEU A 55 -20.68 12.74 -17.98
C LEU A 55 -21.04 12.10 -16.64
N SER A 56 -21.49 10.85 -16.66
CA SER A 56 -21.80 10.08 -15.44
C SER A 56 -20.57 9.89 -14.56
N ILE A 57 -19.39 9.65 -15.14
CA ILE A 57 -18.12 9.56 -14.40
C ILE A 57 -17.80 10.92 -13.74
N LEU A 58 -17.89 12.02 -14.50
CA LEU A 58 -17.65 13.36 -13.99
C LEU A 58 -18.61 13.75 -12.86
N GLU A 59 -19.88 13.35 -12.94
CA GLU A 59 -20.86 13.61 -11.88
C GLU A 59 -20.53 12.88 -10.58
N ARG A 60 -20.07 11.62 -10.67
CA ARG A 60 -19.62 10.85 -9.51
C ARG A 60 -18.35 11.44 -8.90
N MET A 61 -17.41 11.88 -9.74
CA MET A 61 -16.21 12.60 -9.27
C MET A 61 -16.58 13.93 -8.60
N ARG A 62 -17.54 14.69 -9.15
CA ARG A 62 -18.05 15.92 -8.55
C ARG A 62 -18.68 15.64 -7.19
N GLU A 63 -19.45 14.57 -7.05
CA GLU A 63 -20.04 14.16 -5.77
C GLU A 63 -18.95 13.87 -4.72
N ALA A 64 -17.85 13.23 -5.12
CA ALA A 64 -16.72 12.93 -4.24
C ALA A 64 -16.06 14.19 -3.66
N LEU A 65 -16.02 15.29 -4.41
CA LEU A 65 -15.46 16.57 -3.94
C LEU A 65 -16.27 17.19 -2.79
N GLY A 66 -17.54 16.79 -2.61
CA GLY A 66 -18.40 17.25 -1.52
C GLY A 66 -18.35 16.39 -0.26
N LYS A 67 -17.58 15.29 -0.27
CA LYS A 67 -17.47 14.35 0.86
C LYS A 67 -16.24 14.69 1.72
N PRO A 68 -16.22 14.26 3.00
CA PRO A 68 -15.01 14.33 3.80
C PRO A 68 -13.82 13.68 3.08
N PHE A 69 -12.64 14.26 3.23
CA PHE A 69 -11.41 13.69 2.71
C PHE A 69 -11.03 12.44 3.50
N LEU A 70 -10.30 11.55 2.85
CA LEU A 70 -9.65 10.42 3.50
C LEU A 70 -8.15 10.67 3.59
N ASP A 71 -7.49 10.03 4.53
CA ASP A 71 -6.03 9.97 4.64
C ASP A 71 -5.56 8.54 4.93
N ALA A 72 -4.24 8.35 5.06
CA ALA A 72 -3.64 7.03 5.26
C ALA A 72 -4.27 6.26 6.45
N ARG A 73 -4.67 6.94 7.52
CA ARG A 73 -5.21 6.35 8.75
C ARG A 73 -6.58 5.70 8.53
N ASP A 74 -7.34 6.18 7.55
CA ASP A 74 -8.65 5.61 7.22
C ASP A 74 -8.54 4.19 6.64
N PHE A 75 -7.36 3.82 6.10
CA PHE A 75 -7.07 2.53 5.48
C PHE A 75 -6.30 1.58 6.40
N GLU A 76 -5.87 2.02 7.57
CA GLU A 76 -5.16 1.17 8.52
C GLU A 76 -6.14 0.20 9.20
N ALA A 77 -5.82 -1.10 9.19
CA ALA A 77 -6.51 -2.07 10.02
C ALA A 77 -6.33 -1.68 11.48
N GLU A 78 -7.37 -1.81 12.31
CA GLU A 78 -7.26 -1.64 13.76
C GLU A 78 -6.40 -2.76 14.37
N THR A 79 -5.09 -2.69 14.17
CA THR A 79 -4.13 -3.47 14.91
C THR A 79 -3.04 -2.54 15.37
N ARG A 80 -3.34 -1.82 16.47
CA ARG A 80 -2.33 -1.16 17.28
C ARG A 80 -1.87 -2.16 18.34
N PRO A 81 -0.61 -2.62 18.32
CA PRO A 81 0.29 -2.36 19.41
C PRO A 81 0.96 -1.02 19.09
N THR A 82 0.75 -0.05 19.97
CA THR A 82 1.38 1.25 19.88
C THR A 82 2.88 1.08 20.02
N SER A 83 3.61 1.14 18.92
CA SER A 83 4.95 1.71 18.93
C SER A 83 4.93 2.90 18.01
N GLU A 84 5.24 4.07 18.55
CA GLU A 84 5.55 5.28 17.81
C GLU A 84 6.79 5.00 16.94
N THR A 85 6.60 4.40 15.78
CA THR A 85 7.64 4.35 14.76
C THR A 85 7.35 5.48 13.80
N THR A 86 8.00 6.62 14.01
CA THR A 86 8.24 7.61 12.94
C THR A 86 8.94 6.86 11.80
N GLY A 87 8.17 6.32 10.87
CA GLY A 87 8.66 5.40 9.85
C GLY A 87 9.25 6.15 8.68
N VAL A 88 10.51 5.89 8.37
CA VAL A 88 11.14 6.39 7.14
C VAL A 88 10.67 5.51 5.97
N SER A 89 10.28 6.13 4.85
CA SER A 89 9.87 5.42 3.63
C SER A 89 10.94 5.52 2.55
N TYR A 90 11.10 4.46 1.76
CA TYR A 90 12.08 4.40 0.68
C TYR A 90 11.46 3.85 -0.60
N THR A 91 11.70 4.51 -1.73
CA THR A 91 11.38 3.97 -3.05
C THR A 91 12.60 3.29 -3.64
N VAL A 92 12.44 2.06 -4.09
CA VAL A 92 13.50 1.26 -4.70
C VAL A 92 13.02 0.63 -6.00
N ILE A 93 13.96 0.32 -6.90
CA ILE A 93 13.69 -0.34 -8.18
C ILE A 93 14.17 -1.78 -8.06
N PHE A 94 13.29 -2.73 -8.35
CA PHE A 94 13.67 -4.15 -8.42
C PHE A 94 14.74 -4.35 -9.47
N GLN A 95 15.76 -5.12 -9.10
CA GLN A 95 16.86 -5.49 -9.99
C GLN A 95 16.68 -6.94 -10.41
N LYS A 96 17.17 -7.28 -11.59
CA LYS A 96 17.22 -8.67 -12.04
C LYS A 96 18.63 -9.20 -11.85
N ASP A 97 18.79 -10.28 -11.11
CA ASP A 97 20.08 -10.95 -10.96
C ASP A 97 20.45 -11.65 -12.27
N SER A 98 21.66 -11.38 -12.77
CA SER A 98 22.10 -11.88 -14.08
C SER A 98 22.50 -13.36 -14.08
N GLU A 99 22.74 -13.95 -12.91
CA GLU A 99 23.18 -15.35 -12.78
C GLU A 99 22.02 -16.27 -12.44
N SER A 100 21.09 -15.85 -11.57
CA SER A 100 19.96 -16.69 -11.12
C SER A 100 18.63 -16.40 -11.80
N ASP A 101 18.53 -15.31 -12.58
CA ASP A 101 17.27 -14.77 -13.15
C ASP A 101 16.28 -14.25 -12.09
N ASP A 102 16.66 -14.17 -10.83
CA ASP A 102 15.80 -13.75 -9.72
C ASP A 102 15.55 -12.23 -9.71
N LEU A 103 14.40 -11.83 -9.15
CA LEU A 103 14.11 -10.44 -8.81
C LEU A 103 14.67 -10.11 -7.42
N VAL A 104 15.57 -9.14 -7.38
CA VAL A 104 16.23 -8.64 -6.17
C VAL A 104 15.57 -7.34 -5.73
N LEU A 105 15.07 -7.31 -4.49
CA LEU A 105 14.62 -6.11 -3.80
C LEU A 105 15.80 -5.50 -3.04
N PRO A 106 16.42 -4.40 -3.51
CA PRO A 106 17.51 -3.77 -2.78
C PRO A 106 16.98 -3.07 -1.54
N LEU A 107 17.41 -3.51 -0.35
CA LEU A 107 17.08 -2.85 0.92
C LEU A 107 18.14 -1.79 1.24
N PRO A 108 17.78 -0.51 1.45
CA PRO A 108 18.73 0.54 1.81
C PRO A 108 19.47 0.22 3.13
N GLU A 109 20.77 0.51 3.18
CA GLU A 109 21.59 0.23 4.38
C GLU A 109 21.05 0.89 5.66
N ILE A 110 20.43 2.07 5.55
CA ILE A 110 19.86 2.76 6.70
C ILE A 110 18.75 1.91 7.33
N LEU A 111 17.85 1.36 6.51
CA LEU A 111 16.77 0.49 6.98
C LEU A 111 17.32 -0.77 7.65
N LEU A 112 18.39 -1.36 7.09
CA LEU A 112 19.05 -2.51 7.71
C LEU A 112 19.63 -2.18 9.09
N ARG A 113 20.25 -1.00 9.25
CA ARG A 113 20.83 -0.57 10.53
C ARG A 113 19.76 -0.27 11.57
N GLU A 114 18.69 0.43 11.19
CA GLU A 114 17.60 0.79 12.10
C GLU A 114 16.85 -0.44 12.63
N GLN A 115 16.71 -1.47 11.78
CA GLN A 115 16.05 -2.72 12.15
C GLN A 115 17.01 -3.78 12.73
N ASP A 116 18.31 -3.48 12.85
CA ASP A 116 19.41 -4.42 13.19
C ASP A 116 19.39 -5.71 12.32
N TRP A 117 19.11 -5.57 11.02
CA TRP A 117 19.16 -6.67 10.06
C TRP A 117 20.56 -6.81 9.47
N ARG A 118 21.02 -8.05 9.33
CA ARG A 118 22.36 -8.38 8.85
C ARG A 118 22.30 -9.32 7.65
N VAL A 119 23.34 -9.27 6.83
CA VAL A 119 23.51 -10.24 5.74
C VAL A 119 23.51 -11.65 6.31
N GLY A 120 22.68 -12.53 5.75
CA GLY A 120 22.50 -13.91 6.21
C GLY A 120 21.32 -14.10 7.17
N ASP A 121 20.65 -13.03 7.60
CA ASP A 121 19.39 -13.15 8.34
C ASP A 121 18.30 -13.78 7.47
N ARG A 122 17.44 -14.57 8.12
CA ARG A 122 16.25 -15.15 7.48
C ARG A 122 15.05 -14.27 7.77
N LEU A 123 14.42 -13.80 6.70
CA LEU A 123 13.24 -12.95 6.77
C LEU A 123 11.99 -13.78 6.51
N LYS A 124 10.96 -13.53 7.31
CA LYS A 124 9.59 -13.93 7.02
C LYS A 124 9.00 -12.92 6.04
N PHE A 125 8.38 -13.43 4.97
CA PHE A 125 7.65 -12.63 4.00
C PHE A 125 6.16 -12.98 4.09
N GLU A 126 5.31 -11.99 4.35
CA GLU A 126 3.86 -12.16 4.44
C GLU A 126 3.16 -11.17 3.52
N VAL A 127 2.25 -11.67 2.68
CA VAL A 127 1.39 -10.80 1.87
C VAL A 127 0.23 -10.36 2.75
N ILE A 128 0.13 -9.06 3.02
CA ILE A 128 -0.95 -8.48 3.82
C ILE A 128 -2.18 -8.27 2.93
N SER A 129 -1.97 -7.68 1.75
CA SER A 129 -3.00 -7.41 0.75
C SER A 129 -2.37 -7.31 -0.63
N GLU A 130 -3.18 -7.15 -1.68
CA GLU A 130 -2.67 -6.90 -3.03
C GLU A 130 -1.74 -5.67 -3.02
N GLY A 131 -0.52 -5.83 -3.54
CA GLY A 131 0.51 -4.77 -3.57
C GLY A 131 1.19 -4.44 -2.23
N ARG A 132 0.81 -5.09 -1.11
CA ARG A 132 1.39 -4.83 0.22
C ARG A 132 1.89 -6.11 0.89
N CYS A 133 3.17 -6.14 1.20
CA CYS A 133 3.81 -7.22 1.94
C CYS A 133 4.51 -6.71 3.20
N SER A 134 4.68 -7.61 4.17
CA SER A 134 5.48 -7.41 5.37
C SER A 134 6.73 -8.26 5.27
N LEU A 135 7.88 -7.67 5.61
CA LEU A 135 9.12 -8.40 5.85
C LEU A 135 9.45 -8.28 7.33
N THR A 136 9.66 -9.41 8.00
CA THR A 136 10.00 -9.46 9.43
C THR A 136 11.20 -10.36 9.63
N ASN A 137 12.20 -9.91 10.38
CA ASN A 137 13.34 -10.76 10.71
C ASN A 137 12.93 -11.86 11.70
N LEU A 138 13.25 -13.11 11.36
CA LEU A 138 12.94 -14.24 12.23
C LEU A 138 13.78 -14.16 13.50
N SER A 139 13.13 -14.36 14.65
CA SER A 139 13.81 -14.53 15.93
C SER A 139 14.68 -15.79 15.92
N LYS A 140 15.60 -15.89 16.89
CA LYS A 140 16.47 -17.07 17.03
C LYS A 140 15.67 -18.38 17.15
N GLU A 141 14.59 -18.36 17.91
CA GLU A 141 13.72 -19.52 18.16
C GLU A 141 13.01 -19.98 16.88
N GLU A 142 12.52 -19.04 16.07
CA GLU A 142 11.87 -19.33 14.78
C GLU A 142 12.87 -19.86 13.73
N ARG A 143 14.12 -19.38 13.76
CA ARG A 143 15.17 -19.90 12.88
C ARG A 143 15.48 -21.37 13.19
N GLU A 144 15.51 -21.74 14.46
CA GLU A 144 15.79 -23.10 14.92
C GLU A 144 14.62 -24.05 14.63
N SER A 145 13.36 -23.60 14.76
CA SER A 145 12.19 -24.41 14.41
C SER A 145 12.03 -24.65 12.90
N SER A 146 12.47 -23.69 12.08
CA SER A 146 12.44 -23.79 10.60
C SER A 146 13.56 -24.68 10.04
N GLY A 147 14.47 -25.16 10.89
CA GLY A 147 15.59 -26.05 10.52
C GLY A 147 15.28 -27.54 10.58
N THR A 148 14.09 -27.95 11.04
CA THR A 148 13.69 -29.37 11.06
C THR A 148 12.84 -29.71 9.85
N THR A 149 13.47 -29.84 8.68
CA THR A 149 12.90 -30.62 7.59
C THR A 149 14.05 -31.42 7.00
N THR A 150 14.03 -32.71 7.32
CA THR A 150 14.94 -33.78 6.88
C THR A 150 15.10 -33.84 5.37
#